data_AF-A0A8T3UH91-F1
#
_entry.id   AF-A0A8T3UH91-F1
#
_cell.length_a   1.000
_cell.length_b   1.000
_cell.length_c   1.000
_cell.angle_alpha   90.00
_cell.angle_beta   90.00
_cell.angle_gamma   90.00
#
_symmetry.space_group_name_H-M   'P 1'
#
loop_
_entity.id
_entity.type
_entity.pdbx_description
1 polymer ?
#
loop_
_entity_poly.entity_id
_entity_poly.type
_entity_poly.pdbx_seq_one_letter_code
_entity_poly.pdbx_strand_id
1 'polypeptide(L)'
;MAYIKEEEIVKNKIKLSKAHIYLDKYDMYYVEFLMRSGQTKKVRVFCEKGTFPEFNSAEFQKLQQVYGSKLLTDFFVKRLIGEKGLMNKEGRDDFIYLGGELYKNGYIANRHMVQLNGKTGQQNFDENLFSLRLQVQAKENNSQNSINSNNKNGKTYVIGDIHGMYGSYTEIMKRMTSKDHLIILGDVIDRGTGGIQIIQDIMKRKENRQTNPKITFMLGNHEMQFLETVATMIRRGLHKEDLITIMNRRIARSQYGYYSLHSDPKSKKSQDEWKKKLDLYDVDYQKLIDKKGLTDWELDIMGIWLTSNKGSTTIFDFLQGGRVNGTKEQQAIYSFLADSYVTLPQNINGKDYLFVHAMPPKDSQMIRQMKQSKKGYKFKELTRDQYTFMLEERDNSTYEQAKAYGFTTICGHTPEFGEILIDDNKGFVRIDAGCGHKQRKSKLALYCIDDGKVEYFDEKETIHEQPSL
;
A
#
# COMPACT_ATOMS: atom_id res chain seq x y z
N MET A 1 32.91 -31.20 -18.49
CA MET A 1 31.83 -31.81 -17.69
C MET A 1 31.00 -30.69 -17.08
N ALA A 2 29.66 -30.74 -17.20
CA ALA A 2 28.75 -29.66 -16.81
C ALA A 2 28.27 -29.76 -15.34
N TYR A 3 29.14 -30.15 -14.41
CA TYR A 3 28.79 -30.29 -13.00
C TYR A 3 29.92 -29.84 -12.09
N ILE A 4 29.58 -29.54 -10.84
CA ILE A 4 30.54 -29.10 -9.80
C ILE A 4 31.04 -30.33 -9.05
N LYS A 5 32.36 -30.49 -8.88
CA LYS A 5 32.91 -31.57 -8.05
C LYS A 5 32.97 -31.16 -6.58
N GLU A 6 32.78 -32.11 -5.66
CA GLU A 6 32.75 -31.81 -4.21
C GLU A 6 34.08 -31.22 -3.72
N GLU A 7 35.20 -31.69 -4.26
CA GLU A 7 36.54 -31.22 -3.94
C GLU A 7 36.79 -29.77 -4.37
N GLU A 8 36.04 -29.26 -5.34
CA GLU A 8 36.17 -27.90 -5.86
C GLU A 8 35.46 -26.86 -4.99
N ILE A 9 34.57 -27.29 -4.09
CA ILE A 9 33.78 -26.41 -3.22
C ILE A 9 34.48 -26.22 -1.87
N VAL A 10 34.44 -25.00 -1.34
CA VAL A 10 34.76 -24.74 0.06
C VAL A 10 33.58 -25.26 0.92
N LYS A 11 33.71 -26.46 1.49
CA LYS A 11 32.63 -27.23 2.14
C LYS A 11 31.74 -26.46 3.14
N ASN A 12 32.25 -25.41 3.79
CA ASN A 12 31.51 -24.61 4.77
C ASN A 12 31.01 -23.25 4.24
N LYS A 13 31.12 -22.99 2.93
CA LYS A 13 30.70 -21.72 2.29
C LYS A 13 29.71 -21.99 1.15
N ILE A 14 28.59 -22.59 1.51
CA ILE A 14 27.43 -22.78 0.64
C ILE A 14 26.29 -21.95 1.19
N LYS A 15 25.66 -21.14 0.34
CA LYS A 15 24.53 -20.31 0.71
C LYS A 15 23.28 -20.76 -0.04
N LEU A 16 22.20 -20.90 0.70
CA LEU A 16 20.88 -21.28 0.19
C LEU A 16 19.90 -20.14 0.49
N SER A 17 19.13 -19.72 -0.51
CA SER A 17 18.06 -18.74 -0.33
C SER A 17 16.90 -19.04 -1.26
N LYS A 18 15.67 -18.79 -0.80
CA LYS A 18 14.51 -18.81 -1.69
C LYS A 18 14.53 -17.55 -2.57
N ALA A 19 14.17 -17.70 -3.83
CA ALA A 19 14.06 -16.58 -4.75
C ALA A 19 12.68 -15.93 -4.64
N HIS A 20 12.64 -14.61 -4.55
CA HIS A 20 11.41 -13.82 -4.58
C HIS A 20 10.96 -13.53 -6.02
N ILE A 21 10.86 -14.58 -6.84
CA ILE A 21 10.38 -14.50 -8.22
C ILE A 21 9.07 -15.29 -8.29
N TYR A 22 7.97 -14.62 -8.62
CA TYR A 22 6.69 -15.29 -8.80
C TYR A 22 6.73 -16.11 -10.08
N LEU A 23 6.60 -17.43 -9.94
CA LEU A 23 6.42 -18.37 -11.03
C LEU A 23 5.10 -19.12 -10.78
N ASP A 24 4.38 -19.40 -11.84
CA ASP A 24 3.03 -19.98 -11.77
C ASP A 24 3.04 -21.35 -11.06
N LYS A 25 3.92 -22.25 -11.51
CA LYS A 25 3.95 -23.66 -11.10
C LYS A 25 5.12 -24.07 -10.20
N TYR A 26 6.09 -23.18 -9.99
CA TYR A 26 7.35 -23.53 -9.34
C TYR A 26 7.72 -22.54 -8.23
N ASP A 27 8.33 -23.05 -7.17
CA ASP A 27 9.17 -22.25 -6.28
C ASP A 27 10.63 -22.37 -6.75
N MET A 28 11.38 -21.27 -6.68
CA MET A 28 12.79 -21.23 -7.08
C MET A 28 13.69 -20.90 -5.88
N TYR A 29 14.86 -21.53 -5.83
CA TYR A 29 15.88 -21.31 -4.83
C TYR A 29 17.24 -21.06 -5.50
N TYR A 30 18.09 -20.28 -4.85
CA TYR A 30 19.49 -20.10 -5.22
C TYR A 30 20.37 -21.01 -4.36
N VAL A 31 21.22 -21.78 -5.02
CA VAL A 31 22.33 -22.50 -4.39
C VAL A 31 23.63 -21.85 -4.85
N GLU A 32 24.31 -21.15 -3.94
CA GLU A 32 25.56 -20.45 -4.22
C GLU A 32 26.74 -21.23 -3.60
N PHE A 33 27.66 -21.66 -4.47
CA PHE A 33 28.87 -22.39 -4.12
C PHE A 33 30.08 -21.46 -4.19
N LEU A 34 30.81 -21.29 -3.09
CA LEU A 34 32.17 -20.72 -3.18
C LEU A 34 33.15 -21.80 -3.64
N MET A 35 33.70 -21.61 -4.83
CA MET A 35 34.71 -22.49 -5.41
C MET A 35 36.09 -22.19 -4.80
N ARG A 36 36.97 -23.19 -4.73
CA ARG A 36 38.37 -23.01 -4.30
C ARG A 36 39.16 -22.06 -5.19
N SER A 37 38.72 -21.87 -6.44
CA SER A 37 39.26 -20.87 -7.37
C SER A 37 38.93 -19.42 -6.97
N GLY A 38 38.07 -19.21 -5.97
CA GLY A 38 37.61 -17.90 -5.51
C GLY A 38 36.33 -17.40 -6.20
N GLN A 39 35.85 -18.09 -7.25
CA GLN A 39 34.61 -17.74 -7.93
C GLN A 39 33.38 -18.27 -7.17
N THR A 40 32.28 -17.50 -7.16
CA THR A 40 30.97 -18.00 -6.71
C THR A 40 30.17 -18.53 -7.88
N LYS A 41 29.78 -19.81 -7.83
CA LYS A 41 28.87 -20.41 -8.82
C LYS A 41 27.45 -20.46 -8.24
N LYS A 42 26.50 -19.83 -8.93
CA LYS A 42 25.08 -19.78 -8.56
C LYS A 42 24.31 -20.75 -9.43
N VAL A 43 23.52 -21.61 -8.80
CA VAL A 43 22.62 -22.56 -9.48
C VAL A 43 21.19 -22.25 -9.07
N ARG A 44 20.32 -22.07 -10.06
CA ARG A 44 18.88 -21.90 -9.86
C ARG A 44 18.23 -23.26 -9.81
N VAL A 45 17.56 -23.57 -8.71
CA VAL A 45 16.90 -24.86 -8.53
C VAL A 45 15.43 -24.68 -8.27
N PHE A 46 14.62 -25.61 -8.78
CA PHE A 46 13.18 -25.49 -8.84
C PHE A 46 12.51 -26.68 -8.14
N CYS A 47 11.45 -26.37 -7.40
CA CYS A 47 10.53 -27.35 -6.83
C CYS A 47 9.11 -26.99 -7.29
N GLU A 48 8.18 -27.94 -7.19
CA GLU A 48 6.75 -27.61 -7.32
C GLU A 48 6.35 -26.56 -6.27
N LYS A 49 5.42 -25.69 -6.64
CA LYS A 49 5.03 -24.57 -5.79
C LYS A 49 4.42 -25.06 -4.48
N GLY A 50 4.90 -24.52 -3.37
CA GLY A 50 4.40 -24.83 -2.03
C GLY A 50 4.91 -26.17 -1.46
N THR A 51 5.81 -26.86 -2.15
CA THR A 51 6.25 -28.20 -1.71
C THR A 51 7.46 -28.20 -0.79
N PHE A 52 8.16 -27.07 -0.70
CA PHE A 52 9.24 -26.86 0.25
C PHE A 52 8.98 -25.58 1.06
N PRO A 53 8.87 -25.66 2.40
CA PRO A 53 8.47 -24.51 3.21
C PRO A 53 9.60 -23.47 3.33
N GLU A 54 9.25 -22.25 3.78
CA GLU A 54 10.24 -21.20 4.05
C GLU A 54 11.25 -21.64 5.11
N PHE A 55 12.54 -21.34 4.91
CA PHE A 55 13.63 -21.79 5.80
C PHE A 55 13.50 -21.32 7.25
N ASN A 56 12.72 -20.26 7.51
CA ASN A 56 12.49 -19.73 8.87
C ASN A 56 11.12 -20.11 9.44
N SER A 57 10.32 -20.92 8.72
CA SER A 57 8.97 -21.30 9.17
C SER A 57 9.00 -22.34 10.28
N ALA A 58 7.96 -22.33 11.12
CA ALA A 58 7.74 -23.37 12.12
C ALA A 58 7.59 -24.77 11.48
N GLU A 59 7.09 -24.85 10.26
CA GLU A 59 7.00 -26.08 9.49
C GLU A 59 8.39 -26.62 9.11
N PHE A 60 9.29 -25.75 8.64
CA PHE A 60 10.67 -26.14 8.35
C PHE A 60 11.43 -26.60 9.61
N GLN A 61 11.22 -25.93 10.75
CA GLN A 61 11.80 -26.37 12.02
C GLN A 61 11.33 -27.77 12.42
N LYS A 62 10.04 -28.09 12.22
CA LYS A 62 9.52 -29.45 12.41
C LYS A 62 10.19 -30.44 11.46
N LEU A 63 10.37 -30.10 10.18
CA LEU A 63 11.08 -30.96 9.23
C LEU A 63 12.54 -31.22 9.65
N GLN A 64 13.25 -30.22 10.16
CA GLN A 64 14.63 -30.40 10.67
C GLN A 64 14.71 -31.32 11.89
N GLN A 65 13.69 -31.31 12.76
CA GLN A 65 13.61 -32.23 13.89
C GLN A 65 13.36 -33.68 13.43
N VAL A 66 12.56 -33.87 12.37
CA VAL A 66 12.19 -35.20 11.86
C VAL A 66 13.29 -35.81 10.99
N TYR A 67 13.89 -35.03 10.09
CA TYR A 67 14.86 -35.52 9.08
C TYR A 67 16.32 -35.16 9.38
N GLY A 68 16.56 -34.45 10.48
CA GLY A 68 17.89 -34.03 10.92
C GLY A 68 18.32 -32.66 10.41
N SER A 69 19.31 -32.08 11.09
CA SER A 69 19.81 -30.71 10.86
C SER A 69 20.47 -30.49 9.49
N LYS A 70 20.76 -31.55 8.73
CA LYS A 70 21.43 -31.50 7.42
C LYS A 70 20.47 -31.55 6.22
N LEU A 71 19.16 -31.48 6.45
CA LEU A 71 18.12 -31.54 5.40
C LEU A 71 18.43 -30.64 4.18
N LEU A 72 18.86 -29.40 4.41
CA LEU A 72 19.19 -28.45 3.34
C LEU A 72 20.38 -28.91 2.49
N THR A 73 21.46 -29.33 3.15
CA THR A 73 22.66 -29.82 2.48
C THR A 73 22.37 -31.10 1.70
N ASP A 74 21.58 -32.00 2.27
CA ASP A 74 21.29 -33.27 1.62
C ASP A 74 20.34 -33.09 0.42
N PHE A 75 19.31 -32.26 0.56
CA PHE A 75 18.32 -32.02 -0.49
C PHE A 75 18.85 -31.12 -1.62
N PHE A 76 19.43 -29.97 -1.29
CA PHE A 76 19.84 -28.97 -2.28
C PHE A 76 21.26 -29.15 -2.80
N VAL A 77 22.18 -29.65 -1.96
CA VAL A 77 23.61 -29.73 -2.31
C VAL A 77 23.98 -31.11 -2.83
N LYS A 78 23.89 -32.16 -2.01
CA LYS A 78 24.34 -33.52 -2.39
C LYS A 78 23.61 -34.08 -3.61
N ARG A 79 22.34 -33.71 -3.78
CA ARG A 79 21.54 -34.11 -4.94
C ARG A 79 22.02 -33.44 -6.24
N LEU A 80 22.56 -32.23 -6.14
CA LEU A 80 22.88 -31.39 -7.28
C LEU A 80 24.26 -31.70 -7.87
N ILE A 81 25.27 -31.90 -7.02
CA ILE A 81 26.70 -31.93 -7.39
C ILE A 81 27.27 -33.35 -7.51
N GLY A 82 28.51 -33.46 -8.01
CA GLY A 82 29.24 -34.72 -8.15
C GLY A 82 28.81 -35.54 -9.38
N GLU A 83 29.54 -36.64 -9.61
CA GLU A 83 29.37 -37.48 -10.81
C GLU A 83 27.97 -38.09 -10.92
N LYS A 84 27.33 -38.39 -9.78
CA LYS A 84 25.95 -38.91 -9.72
C LYS A 84 24.89 -37.83 -9.52
N GLY A 85 25.30 -36.56 -9.43
CA GLY A 85 24.45 -35.41 -9.22
C GLY A 85 23.58 -35.06 -10.43
N LEU A 86 22.53 -34.29 -10.19
CA LEU A 86 21.58 -33.90 -11.25
C LEU A 86 22.23 -33.05 -12.34
N MET A 87 23.19 -32.18 -12.00
CA MET A 87 23.87 -31.35 -12.99
C MET A 87 24.59 -32.19 -14.05
N ASN A 88 25.25 -33.28 -13.62
CA ASN A 88 25.94 -34.18 -14.55
C ASN A 88 24.94 -34.98 -15.38
N LYS A 89 23.91 -35.55 -14.74
CA LYS A 89 22.88 -36.36 -15.41
C LYS A 89 22.12 -35.60 -16.48
N GLU A 90 21.88 -34.31 -16.26
CA GLU A 90 21.13 -33.46 -17.17
C GLU A 90 22.02 -32.72 -18.17
N GLY A 91 23.35 -32.79 -18.01
CA GLY A 91 24.29 -32.01 -18.80
C GLY A 91 24.08 -30.50 -18.65
N ARG A 92 23.48 -30.05 -17.54
CA ARG A 92 23.14 -28.64 -17.27
C ARG A 92 23.76 -28.22 -15.95
N ASP A 93 24.37 -27.05 -15.95
CA ASP A 93 25.00 -26.50 -14.75
C ASP A 93 24.24 -25.32 -14.13
N ASP A 94 23.04 -25.04 -14.64
CA ASP A 94 22.10 -24.06 -14.12
C ASP A 94 20.65 -24.42 -14.54
N PHE A 95 19.66 -23.97 -13.76
CA PHE A 95 18.24 -24.34 -13.89
C PHE A 95 17.98 -25.85 -13.76
N ILE A 96 17.97 -26.35 -12.51
CA ILE A 96 17.78 -27.77 -12.20
C ILE A 96 16.48 -27.99 -11.42
N TYR A 97 15.66 -28.93 -11.87
CA TYR A 97 14.44 -29.33 -11.16
C TYR A 97 14.73 -30.43 -10.14
N LEU A 98 14.42 -30.17 -8.86
CA LEU A 98 14.70 -31.10 -7.76
C LEU A 98 13.58 -32.11 -7.53
N GLY A 99 12.33 -31.76 -7.87
CA GLY A 99 11.13 -32.56 -7.66
C GLY A 99 10.15 -31.98 -6.63
N GLY A 100 9.02 -32.66 -6.44
CA GLY A 100 7.83 -32.09 -5.80
C GLY A 100 7.45 -32.51 -4.38
N GLU A 101 8.01 -33.50 -3.68
CA GLU A 101 7.55 -33.79 -2.30
C GLU A 101 8.65 -34.37 -1.39
N LEU A 102 8.63 -33.98 -0.10
CA LEU A 102 9.40 -34.58 1.00
C LEU A 102 8.51 -35.61 1.71
N TYR A 103 8.66 -36.90 1.41
CA TYR A 103 7.84 -37.95 2.06
C TYR A 103 8.32 -38.30 3.47
N LYS A 104 7.34 -38.67 4.32
CA LYS A 104 7.46 -39.14 5.73
C LYS A 104 8.52 -40.21 6.02
N ASN A 105 9.06 -40.89 5.01
CA ASN A 105 9.95 -42.03 5.16
C ASN A 105 11.38 -41.78 4.62
N GLY A 106 11.77 -40.52 4.38
CA GLY A 106 13.13 -40.18 3.94
C GLY A 106 13.43 -40.43 2.46
N TYR A 107 12.44 -40.75 1.65
CA TYR A 107 12.57 -40.82 0.18
C TYR A 107 12.34 -39.43 -0.45
N ILE A 108 13.30 -39.00 -1.27
CA ILE A 108 13.42 -37.63 -1.79
C ILE A 108 12.73 -37.49 -3.17
N ALA A 109 11.73 -36.62 -3.25
CA ALA A 109 11.20 -35.90 -4.42
C ALA A 109 11.29 -36.65 -5.76
N ASN A 110 10.25 -37.40 -6.11
CA ASN A 110 10.23 -38.18 -7.34
C ASN A 110 9.94 -37.28 -8.56
N ARG A 111 11.00 -36.72 -9.16
CA ARG A 111 10.96 -35.97 -10.42
C ARG A 111 10.35 -36.75 -11.60
N HIS A 112 10.25 -38.08 -11.47
CA HIS A 112 9.67 -38.99 -12.45
C HIS A 112 8.23 -39.39 -12.11
N MET A 113 7.62 -38.79 -11.08
CA MET A 113 6.19 -38.99 -10.80
C MET A 113 5.36 -38.39 -11.93
N VAL A 114 4.51 -39.22 -12.52
CA VAL A 114 3.59 -38.83 -13.60
C VAL A 114 2.46 -38.00 -12.98
N GLN A 115 2.30 -36.78 -13.48
CA GLN A 115 1.25 -35.85 -13.07
C GLN A 115 -0.04 -36.10 -13.89
N LEU A 116 -1.14 -35.43 -13.52
CA LEU A 116 -2.45 -35.57 -14.18
C LEU A 116 -2.43 -35.37 -15.70
N ASN A 117 -1.44 -34.63 -16.21
CA ASN A 117 -1.27 -34.39 -17.64
C ASN A 117 -0.50 -35.51 -18.38
N GLY A 118 -0.23 -36.64 -17.72
CA GLY A 118 0.48 -37.79 -18.30
C GLY A 118 1.99 -37.61 -18.43
N LYS A 119 2.55 -36.48 -17.98
CA LYS A 119 3.99 -36.19 -18.02
C LYS A 119 4.58 -36.20 -16.63
N THR A 120 5.86 -36.54 -16.53
CA THR A 120 6.61 -36.41 -15.29
C THR A 120 6.87 -34.96 -14.93
N GLY A 121 7.05 -34.64 -13.65
CA GLY A 121 7.45 -33.29 -13.22
C GLY A 121 8.71 -32.79 -13.96
N GLN A 122 9.65 -33.69 -14.25
CA GLN A 122 10.82 -33.37 -15.05
C GLN A 122 10.49 -32.96 -16.49
N GLN A 123 9.64 -33.73 -17.18
CA GLN A 123 9.22 -33.42 -18.54
C GLN A 123 8.48 -32.08 -18.61
N ASN A 124 7.61 -31.81 -17.63
CA ASN A 124 6.93 -30.53 -17.52
C ASN A 124 7.91 -29.37 -17.31
N PHE A 125 8.94 -29.57 -16.49
CA PHE A 125 9.97 -28.56 -16.30
C PHE A 125 10.78 -28.31 -17.57
N ASP A 126 11.19 -29.37 -18.27
CA ASP A 126 12.01 -29.26 -19.48
C ASP A 126 11.25 -28.57 -20.62
N GLU A 127 9.97 -28.86 -20.81
CA GLU A 127 9.13 -28.17 -21.79
C GLU A 127 8.93 -26.67 -21.49
N ASN A 128 8.91 -26.30 -20.21
CA ASN A 128 8.74 -24.91 -19.78
C ASN A 128 10.08 -24.17 -19.59
N LEU A 129 11.22 -24.86 -19.71
CA LEU A 129 12.54 -24.34 -19.34
C LEU A 129 12.88 -23.03 -20.07
N PHE A 130 12.55 -22.92 -21.34
CA PHE A 130 12.82 -21.71 -22.13
C PHE A 130 12.07 -20.50 -21.58
N SER A 131 10.77 -20.66 -21.31
CA SER A 131 9.93 -19.59 -20.74
C SER A 131 10.37 -19.22 -19.32
N LEU A 132 10.70 -20.23 -18.50
CA LEU A 132 11.23 -20.03 -17.15
C LEU A 132 12.55 -19.25 -17.18
N ARG A 133 13.45 -19.57 -18.10
CA ARG A 133 14.72 -18.84 -18.28
C ARG A 133 14.47 -17.37 -18.61
N LEU A 134 13.56 -17.07 -19.54
CA LEU A 134 13.22 -15.68 -19.89
C LEU A 134 12.64 -14.92 -18.69
N GLN A 135 11.71 -15.52 -17.96
CA GLN A 135 11.08 -14.88 -16.79
C GLN A 135 12.08 -14.61 -15.67
N VAL A 136 12.93 -15.60 -15.36
CA VAL A 136 13.96 -15.48 -14.32
C VAL A 136 15.01 -14.47 -14.72
N GLN A 137 15.54 -14.53 -15.95
CA GLN A 137 16.53 -13.58 -16.44
C GLN A 137 16.00 -12.14 -16.45
N ALA A 138 14.76 -11.91 -16.88
CA ALA A 138 14.16 -10.58 -16.85
C ALA A 138 14.10 -10.00 -15.43
N LYS A 139 13.72 -10.82 -14.43
CA LYS A 139 13.62 -10.39 -13.04
C LYS A 139 14.98 -10.27 -12.35
N GLU A 140 15.93 -11.13 -12.67
CA GLU A 140 17.30 -11.04 -12.17
C GLU A 140 18.08 -9.89 -12.77
N ASN A 141 17.89 -9.56 -14.06
CA ASN A 141 18.50 -8.38 -14.68
C ASN A 141 17.96 -7.09 -14.05
N ASN A 142 16.65 -7.02 -13.75
CA ASN A 142 16.08 -5.93 -12.96
C ASN A 142 16.67 -5.88 -11.55
N SER A 143 16.93 -7.04 -10.93
CA SER A 143 17.53 -7.14 -9.60
C SER A 143 19.03 -6.81 -9.59
N GLN A 144 19.81 -7.18 -10.60
CA GLN A 144 21.23 -6.85 -10.72
C GLN A 144 21.45 -5.38 -11.08
N ASN A 145 20.53 -4.78 -11.86
CA ASN A 145 20.46 -3.32 -12.01
C ASN A 145 20.11 -2.62 -10.69
N SER A 146 19.33 -3.27 -9.80
CA SER A 146 19.03 -2.77 -8.45
C SER A 146 20.15 -2.99 -7.40
N ILE A 147 21.01 -4.00 -7.58
CA ILE A 147 22.13 -4.32 -6.66
C ILE A 147 23.38 -3.52 -7.02
N ASN A 148 23.65 -3.27 -8.31
CA ASN A 148 24.69 -2.33 -8.74
C ASN A 148 24.31 -0.85 -8.52
N SER A 149 23.05 -0.55 -8.16
CA SER A 149 22.61 0.79 -7.79
C SER A 149 22.64 1.08 -6.29
N ASN A 150 23.04 0.12 -5.44
CA ASN A 150 23.08 0.29 -3.98
C ASN A 150 24.23 1.16 -3.45
N ASN A 151 24.74 2.05 -4.28
CA ASN A 151 25.48 3.24 -3.84
C ASN A 151 25.41 4.31 -4.92
N LYS A 152 24.26 5.00 -5.11
CA LYS A 152 24.21 6.47 -5.35
C LYS A 152 22.85 7.16 -5.58
N ASN A 153 21.75 6.51 -5.96
CA ASN A 153 20.48 7.21 -6.25
C ASN A 153 19.36 6.87 -5.25
N GLY A 154 18.59 7.87 -4.82
CA GLY A 154 17.42 7.67 -3.95
C GLY A 154 16.22 7.07 -4.67
N LYS A 155 15.24 6.60 -3.91
CA LYS A 155 14.05 5.87 -4.38
C LYS A 155 12.79 6.72 -4.29
N THR A 156 11.79 6.37 -5.08
CA THR A 156 10.45 6.94 -5.05
C THR A 156 9.49 5.99 -4.34
N TYR A 157 8.90 6.48 -3.26
CA TYR A 157 7.93 5.75 -2.46
C TYR A 157 6.57 6.43 -2.53
N VAL A 158 5.52 5.63 -2.46
CA VAL A 158 4.13 6.08 -2.33
C VAL A 158 3.58 5.52 -1.04
N ILE A 159 3.00 6.39 -0.23
CA ILE A 159 2.32 6.01 1.01
C ILE A 159 0.82 6.16 0.80
N GLY A 160 0.07 5.15 1.24
CA GLY A 160 -1.39 5.16 1.24
C GLY A 160 -1.97 6.08 2.31
N ASP A 161 -3.27 5.95 2.52
CA ASP A 161 -4.06 6.77 3.43
C ASP A 161 -3.53 6.61 4.87
N ILE A 162 -3.33 7.72 5.59
CA ILE A 162 -2.62 7.72 6.89
C ILE A 162 -3.60 7.88 8.05
N HIS A 163 -4.65 8.69 7.87
CA HIS A 163 -5.74 8.88 8.83
C HIS A 163 -5.27 9.13 10.28
N GLY A 164 -4.39 10.10 10.45
CA GLY A 164 -3.93 10.54 11.77
C GLY A 164 -3.07 9.53 12.54
N MET A 165 -2.61 8.46 11.91
CA MET A 165 -1.68 7.47 12.52
C MET A 165 -0.25 8.01 12.55
N TYR A 166 -0.01 8.99 13.43
CA TYR A 166 1.26 9.73 13.50
C TYR A 166 2.44 8.84 13.90
N GLY A 167 2.23 7.82 14.74
CA GLY A 167 3.24 6.82 15.06
C GLY A 167 3.72 6.05 13.83
N SER A 168 2.79 5.51 13.04
CA SER A 168 3.08 4.76 11.81
C SER A 168 3.77 5.64 10.75
N TYR A 169 3.27 6.87 10.54
CA TYR A 169 3.91 7.85 9.66
C TYR A 169 5.35 8.15 10.08
N THR A 170 5.59 8.35 11.38
CA THR A 170 6.92 8.64 11.91
C THR A 170 7.91 7.49 11.69
N GLU A 171 7.45 6.24 11.78
CA GLU A 171 8.29 5.06 11.48
C GLU A 171 8.75 5.04 10.03
N ILE A 172 7.88 5.40 9.08
CA ILE A 172 8.23 5.54 7.67
C ILE A 172 9.25 6.67 7.51
N MET A 173 8.99 7.84 8.08
CA MET A 173 9.89 9.01 7.95
C MET A 173 11.29 8.77 8.52
N LYS A 174 11.43 7.93 9.56
CA LYS A 174 12.73 7.54 10.12
C LYS A 174 13.58 6.70 9.15
N ARG A 175 12.96 6.02 8.17
CA ARG A 175 13.65 5.18 7.18
C ARG A 175 14.04 5.94 5.91
N MET A 176 13.52 7.15 5.73
CA MET A 176 13.73 7.95 4.52
C MET A 176 15.03 8.77 4.58
N THR A 177 15.63 9.00 3.43
CA THR A 177 16.83 9.84 3.25
C THR A 177 16.52 11.07 2.40
N SER A 178 17.42 12.06 2.36
CA SER A 178 17.25 13.27 1.53
C SER A 178 17.29 13.02 0.02
N LYS A 179 17.72 11.82 -0.40
CA LYS A 179 17.72 11.44 -1.81
C LYS A 179 16.39 10.85 -2.26
N ASP A 180 15.55 10.43 -1.33
CA ASP A 180 14.28 9.76 -1.63
C ASP A 180 13.20 10.78 -2.00
N HIS A 181 12.19 10.30 -2.71
CA HIS A 181 10.97 11.05 -3.05
C HIS A 181 9.76 10.31 -2.47
N LEU A 182 9.11 10.89 -1.47
CA LEU A 182 7.87 10.39 -0.90
C LEU A 182 6.66 11.07 -1.56
N ILE A 183 5.71 10.28 -2.04
CA ILE A 183 4.43 10.71 -2.59
C ILE A 183 3.33 10.25 -1.63
N ILE A 184 2.60 11.19 -1.03
CA ILE A 184 1.50 10.94 -0.10
C ILE A 184 0.18 11.06 -0.86
N LEU A 185 -0.67 10.03 -0.87
CA LEU A 185 -1.88 9.99 -1.71
C LEU A 185 -3.10 10.74 -1.16
N GLY A 186 -2.96 11.39 0.00
CA GLY A 186 -4.06 12.09 0.67
C GLY A 186 -4.58 11.29 1.86
N ASP A 187 -5.70 11.75 2.43
CA ASP A 187 -6.34 11.16 3.61
C ASP A 187 -5.35 10.98 4.76
N VAL A 188 -4.63 12.07 5.05
CA VAL A 188 -3.70 12.19 6.15
C VAL A 188 -4.43 12.55 7.44
N ILE A 189 -5.51 13.30 7.34
CA ILE A 189 -6.31 13.76 8.48
C ILE A 189 -7.45 12.79 8.82
N ASP A 190 -8.08 13.07 9.96
CA ASP A 190 -9.23 12.37 10.52
C ASP A 190 -8.99 10.93 10.99
N ARG A 191 -10.00 10.36 11.66
CA ARG A 191 -10.06 9.04 12.30
C ARG A 191 -9.08 8.82 13.45
N GLY A 192 -7.78 9.04 13.24
CA GLY A 192 -6.74 9.09 14.26
C GLY A 192 -6.53 10.51 14.80
N THR A 193 -5.76 10.61 15.89
CA THR A 193 -5.54 11.89 16.60
C THR A 193 -4.35 12.71 16.10
N GLY A 194 -3.55 12.20 15.17
CA GLY A 194 -2.30 12.82 14.73
C GLY A 194 -2.37 13.67 13.46
N GLY A 195 -3.56 13.86 12.85
CA GLY A 195 -3.70 14.46 11.52
C GLY A 195 -2.99 15.82 11.35
N ILE A 196 -3.30 16.78 12.23
CA ILE A 196 -2.67 18.12 12.21
C ILE A 196 -1.16 18.05 12.44
N GLN A 197 -0.69 17.16 13.33
CA GLN A 197 0.74 16.99 13.59
C GLN A 197 1.49 16.46 12.36
N ILE A 198 0.88 15.52 11.61
CA ILE A 198 1.46 15.02 10.37
C ILE A 198 1.58 16.14 9.34
N ILE A 199 0.54 16.98 9.18
CA ILE A 199 0.58 18.12 8.25
C ILE A 199 1.68 19.12 8.64
N GLN A 200 1.80 19.47 9.93
CA GLN A 200 2.86 20.34 10.44
C GLN A 200 4.27 19.77 10.16
N ASP A 201 4.48 18.47 10.40
CA ASP A 201 5.75 17.80 10.12
C ASP A 201 6.07 17.80 8.61
N ILE A 202 5.09 17.50 7.75
CA ILE A 202 5.25 17.55 6.29
C ILE A 202 5.67 18.95 5.84
N MET A 203 4.98 20.00 6.30
CA MET A 203 5.29 21.38 5.96
C MET A 203 6.73 21.72 6.35
N LYS A 204 7.12 21.43 7.60
CA LYS A 204 8.48 21.65 8.12
C LYS A 204 9.55 20.92 7.31
N ARG A 205 9.30 19.67 6.90
CA ARG A 205 10.27 18.89 6.10
C ARG A 205 10.43 19.43 4.69
N LYS A 206 9.35 19.93 4.08
CA LYS A 206 9.39 20.51 2.73
C LYS A 206 10.26 21.78 2.69
N GLU A 207 10.39 22.50 3.80
CA GLU A 207 11.27 23.68 3.93
C GLU A 207 12.76 23.31 3.93
N ASN A 208 13.15 22.10 4.39
CA ASN A 208 14.55 21.67 4.46
C ASN A 208 14.82 20.38 3.68
N ARG A 209 15.10 20.52 2.36
CA ARG A 209 15.40 19.40 1.46
C ARG A 209 16.82 18.84 1.59
N GLN A 210 17.71 19.47 2.35
CA GLN A 210 19.09 18.99 2.48
C GLN A 210 19.14 17.69 3.30
N THR A 211 18.27 17.59 4.30
CA THR A 211 18.21 16.46 5.23
C THR A 211 16.90 15.67 5.14
N ASN A 212 15.91 16.13 4.38
CA ASN A 212 14.62 15.46 4.22
C ASN A 212 14.36 15.00 2.77
N PRO A 213 13.58 13.93 2.58
CA PRO A 213 13.16 13.50 1.25
C PRO A 213 12.38 14.61 0.54
N LYS A 214 12.34 14.56 -0.79
CA LYS A 214 11.36 15.33 -1.56
C LYS A 214 9.97 14.79 -1.21
N ILE A 215 9.05 15.66 -0.79
CA ILE A 215 7.67 15.27 -0.48
C ILE A 215 6.70 15.87 -1.50
N THR A 216 5.97 15.02 -2.21
CA THR A 216 4.78 15.38 -2.99
C THR A 216 3.54 15.00 -2.18
N PHE A 217 2.61 15.94 -2.04
CA PHE A 217 1.37 15.73 -1.30
C PHE A 217 0.20 15.82 -2.27
N MET A 218 -0.60 14.76 -2.31
CA MET A 218 -1.88 14.70 -2.98
C MET A 218 -2.99 15.01 -1.97
N LEU A 219 -4.06 15.65 -2.42
CA LEU A 219 -5.22 15.97 -1.60
C LEU A 219 -6.19 14.78 -1.61
N GLY A 220 -6.57 14.29 -0.43
CA GLY A 220 -7.64 13.30 -0.29
C GLY A 220 -9.03 13.92 -0.17
N ASN A 221 -10.06 13.08 -0.13
CA ASN A 221 -11.41 13.59 0.07
C ASN A 221 -11.59 14.14 1.49
N HIS A 222 -10.85 13.62 2.47
CA HIS A 222 -10.86 14.14 3.83
C HIS A 222 -10.31 15.57 3.89
N GLU A 223 -9.13 15.84 3.30
CA GLU A 223 -8.58 17.21 3.24
C GLU A 223 -9.46 18.17 2.43
N MET A 224 -10.08 17.69 1.34
CA MET A 224 -11.03 18.50 0.57
C MET A 224 -12.23 18.92 1.42
N GLN A 225 -12.85 17.98 2.14
CA GLN A 225 -13.98 18.28 3.01
C GLN A 225 -13.60 19.20 4.17
N PHE A 226 -12.39 19.05 4.72
CA PHE A 226 -11.82 19.99 5.68
C PHE A 226 -11.73 21.41 5.09
N LEU A 227 -11.16 21.56 3.89
CA LEU A 227 -11.03 22.86 3.22
C LEU A 227 -12.38 23.52 2.98
N GLU A 228 -13.36 22.77 2.44
CA GLU A 228 -14.71 23.28 2.19
C GLU A 228 -15.45 23.65 3.47
N THR A 229 -15.25 22.88 4.54
CA THR A 229 -15.80 23.19 5.86
C THR A 229 -15.21 24.48 6.40
N VAL A 230 -13.89 24.62 6.43
CA VAL A 230 -13.22 25.84 6.92
C VAL A 230 -13.59 27.07 6.07
N ALA A 231 -13.66 26.92 4.75
CA ALA A 231 -14.11 27.99 3.86
C ALA A 231 -15.54 28.43 4.17
N THR A 232 -16.43 27.47 4.44
CA THR A 232 -17.83 27.74 4.81
C THR A 232 -17.92 28.38 6.20
N MET A 233 -17.11 27.94 7.16
CA MET A 233 -17.03 28.58 8.47
C MET A 233 -16.65 30.06 8.35
N ILE A 234 -15.65 30.38 7.52
CA ILE A 234 -15.23 31.77 7.30
C ILE A 234 -16.35 32.56 6.61
N ARG A 235 -16.90 32.03 5.51
CA ARG A 235 -17.92 32.70 4.68
C ARG A 235 -19.21 32.99 5.44
N ARG A 236 -19.64 32.07 6.31
CA ARG A 236 -20.90 32.14 7.05
C ARG A 236 -20.70 32.57 8.51
N GLY A 237 -19.46 32.78 8.94
CA GLY A 237 -19.11 33.07 10.32
C GLY A 237 -19.55 31.97 11.29
N LEU A 238 -19.28 30.70 10.97
CA LEU A 238 -19.59 29.57 11.85
C LEU A 238 -18.53 29.42 12.93
N HIS A 239 -18.98 29.01 14.12
CA HIS A 239 -18.13 28.69 15.25
C HIS A 239 -18.22 27.21 15.62
N LYS A 240 -17.44 26.80 16.62
CA LYS A 240 -17.36 25.42 17.08
C LYS A 240 -18.74 24.85 17.46
N GLU A 241 -19.58 25.66 18.08
CA GLU A 241 -20.93 25.32 18.55
C GLU A 241 -21.88 25.05 17.37
N ASP A 242 -21.71 25.76 16.26
CA ASP A 242 -22.49 25.55 15.04
C ASP A 242 -22.15 24.18 14.41
N LEU A 243 -20.86 23.81 14.38
CA LEU A 243 -20.42 22.49 13.92
C LEU A 243 -20.97 21.36 14.81
N ILE A 244 -20.98 21.57 16.13
CA ILE A 244 -21.56 20.63 17.09
C ILE A 244 -23.06 20.44 16.82
N THR A 245 -23.78 21.52 16.50
CA THR A 245 -25.20 21.46 16.15
C THR A 245 -25.45 20.60 14.90
N ILE A 246 -24.68 20.84 13.83
CA ILE A 246 -24.73 20.04 12.59
C ILE A 246 -24.43 18.56 12.88
N MET A 247 -23.38 18.29 13.66
CA MET A 247 -22.95 16.95 14.03
C MET A 247 -24.01 16.20 14.86
N ASN A 248 -24.55 16.83 15.91
CA ASN A 248 -25.53 16.24 16.81
C ASN A 248 -26.80 15.84 16.07
N ARG A 249 -27.32 16.72 15.20
CA ARG A 249 -28.50 16.44 14.37
C ARG A 249 -28.26 15.24 13.47
N ARG A 250 -27.10 15.16 12.81
CA ARG A 250 -26.77 14.05 11.91
C ARG A 250 -26.59 12.72 12.64
N ILE A 251 -25.92 12.73 13.81
CA ILE A 251 -25.80 11.54 14.67
C ILE A 251 -27.18 11.06 15.11
N ALA A 252 -28.04 11.97 15.59
CA ALA A 252 -29.39 11.60 16.02
C ALA A 252 -30.22 11.01 14.87
N ARG A 253 -30.14 11.59 13.67
CA ARG A 253 -30.82 11.05 12.47
C ARG A 253 -30.31 9.65 12.11
N SER A 254 -29.00 9.44 12.13
CA SER A 254 -28.38 8.14 11.85
C SER A 254 -28.79 7.08 12.86
N GLN A 255 -28.73 7.40 14.15
CA GLN A 255 -29.12 6.49 15.23
C GLN A 255 -30.61 6.16 15.19
N TYR A 256 -31.48 7.16 15.00
CA TYR A 256 -32.91 6.95 14.81
C TYR A 256 -33.20 5.99 13.64
N GLY A 257 -32.54 6.20 12.50
CA GLY A 257 -32.64 5.32 11.33
C GLY A 257 -32.15 3.90 11.61
N TYR A 258 -30.99 3.74 12.27
CA TYR A 258 -30.44 2.43 12.60
C TYR A 258 -31.40 1.61 13.48
N TYR A 259 -31.91 2.17 14.57
CA TYR A 259 -32.82 1.45 15.46
C TYR A 259 -34.17 1.14 14.83
N SER A 260 -34.59 1.90 13.81
CA SER A 260 -35.82 1.61 13.04
C SER A 260 -35.79 0.30 12.26
N LEU A 261 -34.59 -0.25 12.01
CA LEU A 261 -34.39 -1.52 11.30
C LEU A 261 -34.60 -2.75 12.20
N HIS A 262 -34.81 -2.56 13.50
CA HIS A 262 -34.89 -3.62 14.48
C HIS A 262 -36.25 -3.60 15.20
N SER A 263 -36.85 -4.78 15.39
CA SER A 263 -38.19 -4.92 15.97
C SER A 263 -38.20 -5.24 17.47
N ASP A 264 -37.04 -5.47 18.09
CA ASP A 264 -36.94 -5.86 19.48
C ASP A 264 -37.29 -4.71 20.45
N PRO A 265 -37.80 -5.00 21.66
CA PRO A 265 -38.25 -3.96 22.60
C PRO A 265 -37.17 -2.96 23.01
N LYS A 266 -35.90 -3.38 23.07
CA LYS A 266 -34.79 -2.51 23.48
C LYS A 266 -34.49 -1.51 22.36
N SER A 267 -34.41 -1.97 21.12
CA SER A 267 -34.21 -1.10 19.96
C SER A 267 -35.36 -0.10 19.78
N LYS A 268 -36.62 -0.50 19.99
CA LYS A 268 -37.77 0.42 19.96
C LYS A 268 -37.63 1.55 20.99
N LYS A 269 -37.25 1.21 22.23
CA LYS A 269 -37.00 2.22 23.27
C LYS A 269 -35.87 3.19 22.87
N SER A 270 -34.77 2.66 22.35
CA SER A 270 -33.66 3.50 21.85
C SER A 270 -34.08 4.38 20.67
N GLN A 271 -34.91 3.87 19.76
CA GLN A 271 -35.47 4.65 18.67
C GLN A 271 -36.28 5.85 19.18
N ASP A 272 -37.17 5.64 20.16
CA ASP A 272 -37.98 6.71 20.76
C ASP A 272 -37.13 7.77 21.45
N GLU A 273 -36.08 7.35 22.17
CA GLU A 273 -35.11 8.25 22.81
C GLU A 273 -34.35 9.09 21.77
N TRP A 274 -33.89 8.47 20.68
CA TRP A 274 -33.21 9.18 19.59
C TRP A 274 -34.16 10.07 18.79
N LYS A 275 -35.44 9.71 18.65
CA LYS A 275 -36.46 10.56 18.04
C LYS A 275 -36.64 11.86 18.84
N LYS A 276 -36.76 11.79 20.17
CA LYS A 276 -36.84 12.98 21.03
C LYS A 276 -35.61 13.89 20.89
N LYS A 277 -34.41 13.30 20.83
CA LYS A 277 -33.17 14.06 20.60
C LYS A 277 -33.14 14.70 19.22
N LEU A 278 -33.56 13.97 18.18
CA LEU A 278 -33.62 14.47 16.82
C LEU A 278 -34.58 15.67 16.71
N ASP A 279 -35.77 15.57 17.31
CA ASP A 279 -36.74 16.66 17.31
C ASP A 279 -36.19 17.94 17.99
N LEU A 280 -35.46 17.77 19.10
CA LEU A 280 -34.77 18.89 19.76
C LEU A 280 -33.67 19.49 18.87
N TYR A 281 -32.82 18.65 18.28
CA TYR A 281 -31.72 19.11 17.44
C TYR A 281 -32.19 19.72 16.11
N ASP A 282 -33.31 19.26 15.55
CA ASP A 282 -33.88 19.83 14.31
C ASP A 282 -34.31 21.29 14.53
N VAL A 283 -34.79 21.67 15.73
CA VAL A 283 -35.11 23.06 16.07
C VAL A 283 -33.88 23.96 16.01
N ASP A 284 -32.79 23.55 16.67
CA ASP A 284 -31.56 24.36 16.69
C ASP A 284 -30.84 24.33 15.33
N TYR A 285 -30.94 23.22 14.61
CA TYR A 285 -30.43 23.08 13.24
C TYR A 285 -31.17 24.00 12.27
N GLN A 286 -32.50 24.11 12.34
CA GLN A 286 -33.26 25.02 11.49
C GLN A 286 -32.92 26.49 11.79
N LYS A 287 -32.85 26.86 13.08
CA LYS A 287 -32.41 28.21 13.48
C LYS A 287 -31.01 28.54 12.94
N LEU A 288 -30.10 27.57 12.95
CA LEU A 288 -28.76 27.73 12.41
C LEU A 288 -28.80 28.00 10.90
N ILE A 289 -29.58 27.23 10.14
CA ILE A 289 -29.77 27.42 8.70
C ILE A 289 -30.31 28.82 8.42
N ASP A 290 -31.39 29.21 9.08
CA ASP A 290 -32.05 30.50 8.86
C ASP A 290 -31.11 31.68 9.19
N LYS A 291 -30.36 31.55 10.29
CA LYS A 291 -29.43 32.60 10.76
C LYS A 291 -28.18 32.73 9.90
N LYS A 292 -27.65 31.61 9.39
CA LYS A 292 -26.34 31.57 8.70
C LYS A 292 -26.48 31.45 7.17
N GLY A 293 -27.68 31.18 6.66
CA GLY A 293 -27.97 31.01 5.24
C GLY A 293 -27.26 29.81 4.62
N LEU A 294 -27.16 28.70 5.34
CA LEU A 294 -26.44 27.50 4.88
C LEU A 294 -27.23 26.77 3.79
N THR A 295 -26.52 26.34 2.74
CA THR A 295 -27.09 25.51 1.67
C THR A 295 -27.08 24.03 2.05
N ASP A 296 -27.95 23.23 1.42
CA ASP A 296 -27.99 21.77 1.62
C ASP A 296 -26.64 21.11 1.34
N TRP A 297 -25.95 21.57 0.29
CA TRP A 297 -24.62 21.07 -0.05
C TRP A 297 -23.58 21.37 1.03
N GLU A 298 -23.55 22.60 1.57
CA GLU A 298 -22.65 22.98 2.67
C GLU A 298 -22.91 22.10 3.90
N LEU A 299 -24.19 21.87 4.22
CA LEU A 299 -24.61 21.03 5.35
C LEU A 299 -24.24 19.56 5.16
N ASP A 300 -24.39 19.03 3.95
CA ASP A 300 -24.08 17.64 3.63
C ASP A 300 -22.58 17.38 3.68
N ILE A 301 -21.75 18.23 3.06
CA ILE A 301 -20.29 18.11 3.10
C ILE A 301 -19.78 18.16 4.54
N MET A 302 -20.15 19.20 5.30
CA MET A 302 -19.74 19.32 6.70
C MET A 302 -20.25 18.15 7.54
N GLY A 303 -21.51 17.76 7.35
CA GLY A 303 -22.10 16.66 8.09
C GLY A 303 -21.40 15.33 7.81
N ILE A 304 -21.17 14.97 6.53
CA ILE A 304 -20.51 13.72 6.14
C ILE A 304 -19.13 13.69 6.78
N TRP A 305 -18.41 14.80 6.65
CA TRP A 305 -17.05 14.91 7.12
C TRP A 305 -16.95 14.79 8.65
N LEU A 306 -17.72 15.60 9.39
CA LEU A 306 -17.70 15.61 10.84
C LEU A 306 -18.09 14.26 11.46
N THR A 307 -19.06 13.55 10.86
CA THR A 307 -19.56 12.29 11.43
C THR A 307 -18.96 11.04 10.80
N SER A 308 -19.13 10.84 9.49
CA SER A 308 -18.80 9.57 8.83
C SER A 308 -17.29 9.42 8.68
N ASN A 309 -16.64 10.52 8.31
CA ASN A 309 -15.19 10.55 8.11
C ASN A 309 -14.41 10.87 9.39
N LYS A 310 -15.11 11.12 10.51
CA LYS A 310 -14.53 11.44 11.83
C LYS A 310 -13.65 12.70 11.81
N GLY A 311 -14.06 13.71 11.04
CA GLY A 311 -13.34 14.98 10.92
C GLY A 311 -13.42 15.91 12.12
N SER A 312 -14.26 15.58 13.11
CA SER A 312 -14.40 16.38 14.34
C SER A 312 -13.09 16.50 15.12
N THR A 313 -12.27 15.45 15.16
CA THR A 313 -10.94 15.48 15.79
C THR A 313 -10.05 16.52 15.11
N THR A 314 -9.98 16.49 13.78
CA THR A 314 -9.14 17.41 13.00
C THR A 314 -9.59 18.86 13.13
N ILE A 315 -10.89 19.14 13.00
CA ILE A 315 -11.35 20.54 13.08
C ILE A 315 -11.12 21.12 14.47
N PHE A 316 -11.26 20.33 15.53
CA PHE A 316 -11.04 20.82 16.89
C PHE A 316 -9.55 20.96 17.23
N ASP A 317 -8.67 20.14 16.65
CA ASP A 317 -7.23 20.38 16.71
C ASP A 317 -6.82 21.63 15.91
N PHE A 318 -7.52 21.92 14.80
CA PHE A 318 -7.25 23.08 13.96
C PHE A 318 -7.70 24.41 14.56
N LEU A 319 -8.83 24.44 15.27
CA LEU A 319 -9.38 25.65 15.89
C LEU A 319 -8.57 26.11 17.11
N GLN A 320 -8.79 27.37 17.52
CA GLN A 320 -8.09 27.96 18.67
C GLN A 320 -8.30 27.13 19.95
N GLY A 321 -7.23 26.89 20.69
CA GLY A 321 -7.22 26.01 21.86
C GLY A 321 -6.96 24.53 21.54
N GLY A 322 -6.80 24.19 20.25
CA GLY A 322 -6.31 22.90 19.78
C GLY A 322 -4.78 22.85 19.67
N ARG A 323 -4.29 22.24 18.59
CA ARG A 323 -2.85 22.00 18.30
C ARG A 323 -2.20 23.04 17.38
N VAL A 324 -2.98 24.02 16.90
CA VAL A 324 -2.50 25.07 16.00
C VAL A 324 -2.29 26.39 16.76
N ASN A 325 -1.11 26.98 16.61
CA ASN A 325 -0.67 28.18 17.32
C ASN A 325 -1.13 29.46 16.61
N GLY A 326 -2.45 29.70 16.67
CA GLY A 326 -3.07 30.93 16.20
C GLY A 326 -3.25 31.03 14.69
N THR A 327 -3.76 32.18 14.25
CA THR A 327 -4.31 32.36 12.89
C THR A 327 -3.28 32.24 11.78
N LYS A 328 -2.01 32.61 12.03
CA LYS A 328 -0.94 32.51 11.02
C LYS A 328 -0.68 31.06 10.64
N GLU A 329 -0.61 30.16 11.63
CA GLU A 329 -0.39 28.74 11.37
C GLU A 329 -1.64 28.09 10.74
N GLN A 330 -2.84 28.47 11.17
CA GLN A 330 -4.10 28.05 10.53
C GLN A 330 -4.11 28.40 9.04
N GLN A 331 -3.74 29.64 8.70
CA GLN A 331 -3.66 30.11 7.32
C GLN A 331 -2.59 29.33 6.52
N ALA A 332 -1.45 29.03 7.13
CA ALA A 332 -0.38 28.27 6.49
C ALA A 332 -0.82 26.84 6.17
N ILE A 333 -1.47 26.14 7.11
CA ILE A 333 -2.03 24.80 6.92
C ILE A 333 -3.09 24.82 5.81
N TYR A 334 -4.06 25.75 5.89
CA TYR A 334 -5.11 25.86 4.88
C TYR A 334 -4.52 26.13 3.48
N SER A 335 -3.53 27.04 3.39
CA SER A 335 -2.88 27.37 2.12
C SER A 335 -2.07 26.22 1.56
N PHE A 336 -1.38 25.46 2.41
CA PHE A 336 -0.65 24.25 2.02
C PHE A 336 -1.58 23.19 1.42
N LEU A 337 -2.70 22.91 2.10
CA LEU A 337 -3.70 21.96 1.62
C LEU A 337 -4.36 22.45 0.32
N ALA A 338 -4.76 23.72 0.24
CA ALA A 338 -5.37 24.28 -0.96
C ALA A 338 -4.42 24.32 -2.18
N ASP A 339 -3.11 24.39 -1.96
CA ASP A 339 -2.07 24.32 -3.02
C ASP A 339 -1.61 22.87 -3.34
N SER A 340 -2.23 21.86 -2.72
CA SER A 340 -1.89 20.45 -2.94
C SER A 340 -2.53 19.89 -4.22
N TYR A 341 -1.90 18.85 -4.78
CA TYR A 341 -2.34 18.25 -6.04
C TYR A 341 -3.57 17.38 -5.85
N VAL A 342 -4.58 17.58 -6.68
CA VAL A 342 -5.74 16.68 -6.79
C VAL A 342 -5.42 15.52 -7.74
N THR A 343 -4.65 15.81 -8.79
CA THR A 343 -4.12 14.79 -9.72
C THR A 343 -2.78 15.23 -10.28
N LEU A 344 -1.86 14.29 -10.48
CA LEU A 344 -0.50 14.60 -10.90
C LEU A 344 0.09 13.51 -11.81
N PRO A 345 0.39 13.81 -13.09
CA PRO A 345 1.18 12.93 -13.94
C PRO A 345 2.67 13.03 -13.59
N GLN A 346 3.37 11.90 -13.51
CA GLN A 346 4.85 11.88 -13.47
C GLN A 346 5.41 10.71 -14.26
N ASN A 347 6.53 10.94 -14.94
CA ASN A 347 7.34 9.87 -15.51
C ASN A 347 8.38 9.43 -14.48
N ILE A 348 8.36 8.15 -14.11
CA ILE A 348 9.32 7.55 -13.18
C ILE A 348 9.91 6.33 -13.87
N ASN A 349 11.23 6.34 -14.07
CA ASN A 349 11.99 5.26 -14.74
C ASN A 349 11.41 4.86 -16.11
N GLY A 350 10.95 5.84 -16.89
CA GLY A 350 10.41 5.62 -18.24
C GLY A 350 8.95 5.18 -18.28
N LYS A 351 8.29 4.95 -17.12
CA LYS A 351 6.86 4.65 -17.03
C LYS A 351 6.08 5.88 -16.58
N ASP A 352 4.99 6.18 -17.27
CA ASP A 352 4.11 7.29 -16.92
C ASP A 352 3.08 6.84 -15.87
N TYR A 353 3.11 7.49 -14.72
CA TYR A 353 2.17 7.29 -13.63
C TYR A 353 1.21 8.47 -13.50
N LEU A 354 -0.03 8.18 -13.12
CA LEU A 354 -1.02 9.19 -12.75
C LEU A 354 -1.38 8.99 -11.28
N PHE A 355 -0.94 9.93 -10.43
CA PHE A 355 -1.27 9.93 -9.01
C PHE A 355 -2.60 10.64 -8.80
N VAL A 356 -3.50 9.98 -8.10
CA VAL A 356 -4.83 10.47 -7.70
C VAL A 356 -5.18 9.87 -6.35
N HIS A 357 -6.09 10.52 -5.60
CA HIS A 357 -6.55 9.94 -4.35
C HIS A 357 -7.52 8.77 -4.59
N ALA A 358 -8.67 8.99 -5.25
CA ALA A 358 -9.69 7.96 -5.46
C ALA A 358 -9.60 7.28 -6.83
N MET A 359 -9.85 8.04 -7.90
CA MET A 359 -9.83 7.57 -9.29
C MET A 359 -9.34 8.67 -10.24
N PRO A 360 -8.97 8.35 -11.49
CA PRO A 360 -8.67 9.36 -12.51
C PRO A 360 -9.85 10.32 -12.77
N PRO A 361 -9.59 11.56 -13.21
CA PRO A 361 -10.66 12.46 -13.64
C PRO A 361 -11.52 11.82 -14.73
N LYS A 362 -12.85 11.93 -14.61
CA LYS A 362 -13.79 11.43 -15.62
C LYS A 362 -13.70 12.19 -16.94
N ASP A 363 -13.34 13.46 -16.88
CA ASP A 363 -13.15 14.28 -18.06
C ASP A 363 -11.85 13.88 -18.78
N SER A 364 -12.02 13.19 -19.91
CA SER A 364 -10.93 12.76 -20.77
C SER A 364 -10.07 13.94 -21.30
N GLN A 365 -10.62 15.16 -21.36
CA GLN A 365 -9.83 16.34 -21.74
C GLN A 365 -8.77 16.66 -20.69
N MET A 366 -9.08 16.54 -19.40
CA MET A 366 -8.10 16.72 -18.33
C MET A 366 -6.95 15.71 -18.46
N ILE A 367 -7.26 14.43 -18.70
CA ILE A 367 -6.22 13.40 -18.88
C ILE A 367 -5.34 13.69 -20.10
N ARG A 368 -5.96 14.07 -21.23
CA ARG A 368 -5.23 14.44 -22.46
C ARG A 368 -4.31 15.64 -22.23
N GLN A 369 -4.80 16.69 -21.57
CA GLN A 369 -4.01 17.88 -21.24
C GLN A 369 -2.85 17.55 -20.30
N MET A 370 -3.07 16.70 -19.30
CA MET A 370 -2.00 16.21 -18.40
C MET A 370 -0.94 15.44 -19.17
N LYS A 371 -1.33 14.58 -20.12
CA LYS A 371 -0.38 13.83 -20.95
C LYS A 371 0.50 14.75 -21.82
N GLN A 372 -0.10 15.79 -22.40
CA GLN A 372 0.60 16.73 -23.27
C GLN A 372 1.50 17.69 -22.48
N SER A 373 0.97 18.27 -21.40
CA SER A 373 1.65 19.31 -20.62
C SER A 373 2.61 18.77 -19.56
N LYS A 374 2.41 17.52 -19.12
CA LYS A 374 3.07 16.90 -17.96
C LYS A 374 2.83 17.66 -16.65
N LYS A 375 1.78 18.48 -16.57
CA LYS A 375 1.38 19.22 -15.37
C LYS A 375 0.15 18.56 -14.75
N GLY A 376 0.11 18.54 -13.41
CA GLY A 376 -1.08 18.14 -12.65
C GLY A 376 -1.98 19.32 -12.34
N TYR A 377 -3.10 19.04 -11.68
CA TYR A 377 -4.04 20.06 -11.20
C TYR A 377 -4.01 20.13 -9.68
N LYS A 378 -3.97 21.35 -9.14
CA LYS A 378 -4.08 21.61 -7.70
C LYS A 378 -5.50 21.96 -7.31
N PHE A 379 -5.84 21.78 -6.04
CA PHE A 379 -7.19 22.01 -5.56
C PHE A 379 -7.72 23.42 -5.85
N LYS A 380 -6.93 24.45 -5.51
CA LYS A 380 -7.31 25.85 -5.77
C LYS A 380 -7.48 26.23 -7.25
N GLU A 381 -7.04 25.37 -8.18
CA GLU A 381 -7.12 25.60 -9.63
C GLU A 381 -8.40 25.01 -10.23
N LEU A 382 -9.12 24.20 -9.46
CA LEU A 382 -10.29 23.45 -9.91
C LEU A 382 -11.57 24.06 -9.37
N THR A 383 -12.62 24.02 -10.19
CA THR A 383 -14.00 24.24 -9.75
C THR A 383 -14.53 22.99 -9.03
N ARG A 384 -15.65 23.14 -8.32
CA ARG A 384 -16.28 22.03 -7.58
C ARG A 384 -16.54 20.82 -8.44
N ASP A 385 -17.16 21.03 -9.61
CA ASP A 385 -17.51 19.98 -10.56
C ASP A 385 -16.28 19.24 -11.09
N GLN A 386 -15.12 19.91 -11.17
CA GLN A 386 -13.90 19.31 -11.70
C GLN A 386 -13.18 18.41 -10.70
N TYR A 387 -13.45 18.53 -9.40
CA TYR A 387 -12.82 17.69 -8.38
C TYR A 387 -13.77 16.67 -7.74
N THR A 388 -15.06 16.61 -8.12
CA THR A 388 -16.05 15.69 -7.51
C THR A 388 -15.67 14.23 -7.62
N PHE A 389 -14.87 13.86 -8.63
CA PHE A 389 -14.37 12.50 -8.80
C PHE A 389 -13.57 11.98 -7.59
N MET A 390 -13.09 12.85 -6.69
CA MET A 390 -12.46 12.47 -5.43
C MET A 390 -13.45 11.94 -4.38
N LEU A 391 -14.75 12.27 -4.51
CA LEU A 391 -15.80 11.90 -3.56
C LEU A 391 -16.56 10.63 -3.96
N GLU A 392 -16.37 10.18 -5.18
CA GLU A 392 -17.18 9.14 -5.79
C GLU A 392 -16.52 7.76 -5.63
N GLU A 393 -17.35 6.72 -5.65
CA GLU A 393 -16.84 5.36 -5.69
C GLU A 393 -16.03 5.11 -6.97
N ARG A 394 -15.01 4.26 -6.85
CA ARG A 394 -14.10 3.94 -7.95
C ARG A 394 -14.87 3.35 -9.13
N ASP A 395 -14.77 4.00 -10.27
CA ASP A 395 -15.28 3.50 -11.55
C ASP A 395 -14.15 2.86 -12.36
N ASN A 396 -14.26 1.56 -12.64
CA ASN A 396 -13.25 0.84 -13.40
C ASN A 396 -12.96 1.45 -14.79
N SER A 397 -13.96 2.09 -15.40
CA SER A 397 -13.82 2.71 -16.73
C SER A 397 -12.80 3.86 -16.75
N THR A 398 -12.62 4.54 -15.62
CA THR A 398 -11.68 5.67 -15.51
C THR A 398 -10.21 5.22 -15.52
N TYR A 399 -9.90 4.05 -14.95
CA TYR A 399 -8.55 3.46 -15.01
C TYR A 399 -8.21 3.03 -16.44
N GLU A 400 -9.15 2.37 -17.12
CA GLU A 400 -8.98 1.96 -18.51
C GLU A 400 -8.79 3.17 -19.44
N GLN A 401 -9.53 4.26 -19.19
CA GLN A 401 -9.35 5.53 -19.89
C GLN A 401 -7.94 6.10 -19.66
N ALA A 402 -7.47 6.19 -18.40
CA ALA A 402 -6.13 6.68 -18.11
C ALA A 402 -5.05 5.79 -18.76
N LYS A 403 -5.25 4.46 -18.73
CA LYS A 403 -4.38 3.48 -19.39
C LYS A 403 -4.35 3.66 -20.90
N ALA A 404 -5.47 3.99 -21.54
CA ALA A 404 -5.50 4.29 -22.98
C ALA A 404 -4.62 5.50 -23.36
N TYR A 405 -4.43 6.46 -22.44
CA TYR A 405 -3.46 7.56 -22.58
C TYR A 405 -2.03 7.20 -22.14
N GLY A 406 -1.78 5.92 -21.81
CA GLY A 406 -0.48 5.38 -21.44
C GLY A 406 -0.09 5.60 -19.98
N PHE A 407 -1.04 5.90 -19.09
CA PHE A 407 -0.77 6.02 -17.66
C PHE A 407 -0.98 4.69 -16.91
N THR A 408 -0.22 4.48 -15.85
CA THR A 408 -0.62 3.58 -14.75
C THR A 408 -1.07 4.43 -13.57
N THR A 409 -2.29 4.22 -13.10
CA THR A 409 -2.85 4.98 -11.99
C THR A 409 -2.34 4.45 -10.65
N ILE A 410 -1.95 5.33 -9.74
CA ILE A 410 -1.67 4.97 -8.33
C ILE A 410 -2.65 5.74 -7.44
N CYS A 411 -3.41 5.02 -6.60
CA CYS A 411 -4.50 5.60 -5.79
C CYS A 411 -4.71 4.93 -4.42
N GLY A 412 -5.39 5.64 -3.52
CA GLY A 412 -5.84 5.24 -2.18
C GLY A 412 -7.37 5.23 -2.08
N HIS A 413 -7.97 5.82 -1.04
CA HIS A 413 -9.41 6.07 -0.83
C HIS A 413 -10.28 4.90 -0.34
N THR A 414 -10.38 3.83 -1.12
CA THR A 414 -11.19 2.65 -0.75
C THR A 414 -10.27 1.51 -0.33
N PRO A 415 -10.41 1.00 0.91
CA PRO A 415 -9.43 0.07 1.47
C PRO A 415 -9.56 -1.33 0.88
N GLU A 416 -8.41 -1.93 0.58
CA GLU A 416 -8.26 -3.36 0.23
C GLU A 416 -8.00 -4.24 1.48
N PHE A 417 -7.83 -3.61 2.65
CA PHE A 417 -7.64 -4.22 3.98
C PHE A 417 -6.45 -5.21 4.13
N GLY A 418 -5.30 -4.64 4.48
CA GLY A 418 -4.09 -5.38 4.86
C GLY A 418 -3.16 -5.73 3.71
N GLU A 419 -3.58 -5.43 2.48
CA GLU A 419 -2.76 -5.57 1.28
C GLU A 419 -3.02 -4.41 0.32
N ILE A 420 -2.16 -4.30 -0.69
CA ILE A 420 -2.38 -3.42 -1.84
C ILE A 420 -2.84 -4.27 -3.03
N LEU A 421 -3.58 -3.66 -3.95
CA LEU A 421 -4.04 -4.34 -5.17
C LEU A 421 -3.32 -3.77 -6.40
N ILE A 422 -2.65 -4.63 -7.16
CA ILE A 422 -2.00 -4.28 -8.42
C ILE A 422 -2.70 -5.03 -9.55
N ASP A 423 -3.18 -4.29 -10.55
CA ASP A 423 -3.74 -4.86 -11.77
C ASP A 423 -3.13 -4.15 -12.99
N ASP A 424 -2.09 -4.76 -13.57
CA ASP A 424 -1.44 -4.24 -14.77
C ASP A 424 -2.36 -4.26 -16.01
N ASN A 425 -3.33 -5.18 -16.05
CA ASN A 425 -4.28 -5.28 -17.16
C ASN A 425 -5.29 -4.14 -17.14
N LYS A 426 -5.74 -3.73 -15.96
CA LYS A 426 -6.59 -2.54 -15.77
C LYS A 426 -5.80 -1.24 -15.63
N GLY A 427 -4.49 -1.33 -15.37
CA GLY A 427 -3.58 -0.19 -15.33
C GLY A 427 -3.60 0.56 -14.01
N PHE A 428 -3.76 -0.11 -12.87
CA PHE A 428 -3.76 0.55 -11.57
C PHE A 428 -2.94 -0.16 -10.50
N VAL A 429 -2.56 0.63 -9.49
CA VAL A 429 -2.00 0.22 -8.20
C VAL A 429 -2.81 0.94 -7.11
N ARG A 430 -3.51 0.18 -6.28
CA ARG A 430 -4.33 0.69 -5.16
C ARG A 430 -3.62 0.38 -3.86
N ILE A 431 -3.19 1.41 -3.14
CA ILE A 431 -2.30 1.25 -1.98
C ILE A 431 -2.95 1.58 -0.63
N ASP A 432 -4.28 1.62 -0.57
CA ASP A 432 -4.99 1.75 0.69
C ASP A 432 -5.19 0.37 1.33
N ALA A 433 -4.35 0.04 2.31
CA ALA A 433 -4.43 -1.19 3.09
C ALA A 433 -5.31 -1.04 4.36
N GLY A 434 -6.11 0.03 4.45
CA GLY A 434 -7.13 0.21 5.50
C GLY A 434 -6.66 0.94 6.76
N CYS A 435 -5.51 1.61 6.74
CA CYS A 435 -5.04 2.41 7.88
C CYS A 435 -6.13 3.40 8.36
N GLY A 436 -6.29 3.59 9.66
CA GLY A 436 -7.33 4.44 10.25
C GLY A 436 -8.70 3.78 10.40
N HIS A 437 -8.95 2.63 9.77
CA HIS A 437 -10.21 1.89 9.93
C HIS A 437 -10.26 1.04 11.20
N LYS A 438 -9.11 0.78 11.87
CA LYS A 438 -9.02 -0.05 13.08
C LYS A 438 -9.60 -1.45 12.91
N GLN A 439 -9.48 -2.04 11.72
CA GLN A 439 -9.84 -3.45 11.51
C GLN A 439 -8.62 -4.34 11.73
N ARG A 440 -8.83 -5.62 12.08
CA ARG A 440 -7.75 -6.56 12.42
C ARG A 440 -6.62 -6.63 11.38
N LYS A 441 -6.95 -6.51 10.09
CA LYS A 441 -5.98 -6.56 8.99
C LYS A 441 -5.49 -5.19 8.54
N SER A 442 -6.05 -4.09 9.04
CA SER A 442 -5.70 -2.74 8.60
C SER A 442 -4.21 -2.46 8.81
N LYS A 443 -3.56 -1.92 7.79
CA LYS A 443 -2.15 -1.53 7.79
C LYS A 443 -1.96 -0.21 7.05
N LEU A 444 -0.90 0.51 7.38
CA LEU A 444 -0.36 1.56 6.52
C LEU A 444 0.61 0.94 5.53
N ALA A 445 0.36 1.14 4.23
CA ALA A 445 1.20 0.60 3.17
C ALA A 445 2.18 1.65 2.62
N LEU A 446 3.43 1.22 2.41
CA LEU A 446 4.47 1.97 1.73
C LEU A 446 4.93 1.18 0.52
N TYR A 447 4.65 1.70 -0.67
CA TYR A 447 4.99 1.07 -1.94
C TYR A 447 6.20 1.75 -2.59
N CYS A 448 7.24 1.00 -2.93
CA CYS A 448 8.38 1.51 -3.70
C CYS A 448 8.12 1.33 -5.20
N ILE A 449 8.06 2.44 -5.94
CA ILE A 449 7.80 2.40 -7.39
C ILE A 449 8.98 1.78 -8.14
N ASP A 450 10.21 1.99 -7.67
CA ASP A 450 11.43 1.58 -8.39
C ASP A 450 11.61 0.06 -8.43
N ASP A 451 11.31 -0.64 -7.33
CA ASP A 451 11.52 -2.09 -7.22
C ASP A 451 10.23 -2.89 -6.97
N GLY A 452 9.08 -2.21 -6.84
CA GLY A 452 7.77 -2.82 -6.65
C GLY A 452 7.55 -3.43 -5.26
N LYS A 453 8.46 -3.22 -4.30
CA LYS A 453 8.30 -3.74 -2.95
C LYS A 453 7.24 -2.99 -2.16
N VAL A 454 6.57 -3.70 -1.27
CA VAL A 454 5.57 -3.15 -0.35
C VAL A 454 6.02 -3.45 1.07
N GLU A 455 6.04 -2.42 1.90
CA GLU A 455 6.19 -2.53 3.35
C GLU A 455 4.85 -2.17 4.01
N TYR A 456 4.50 -2.91 5.06
CA TYR A 456 3.28 -2.69 5.83
C TYR A 456 3.64 -2.34 7.27
N PHE A 457 2.93 -1.37 7.82
CA PHE A 457 3.13 -0.85 9.17
C PHE A 457 1.84 -0.99 9.96
N ASP A 458 1.95 -1.40 11.22
CA ASP A 458 0.83 -1.45 12.15
C ASP A 458 0.29 -0.05 12.43
N GLU A 459 -1.02 0.06 12.67
CA GLU A 459 -1.66 1.31 13.05
C GLU A 459 -1.17 1.75 14.44
N LYS A 460 -0.58 2.94 14.50
CA LYS A 460 -0.10 3.59 15.72
C LYS A 460 -0.47 5.06 15.67
N GLU A 461 -1.34 5.49 16.59
CA GLU A 461 -1.71 6.90 16.72
C GLU A 461 -0.53 7.71 17.29
N THR A 462 0.24 7.13 18.21
CA THR A 462 1.38 7.79 18.87
C THR A 462 2.69 7.02 18.71
N ILE A 463 3.82 7.71 18.93
CA ILE A 463 5.18 7.11 18.83
C ILE A 463 5.48 6.08 19.93
N HIS A 464 4.65 6.00 20.97
CA HIS A 464 4.86 5.14 22.14
C HIS A 464 3.97 3.88 22.11
N GLU A 465 3.05 3.77 21.15
CA GLU A 465 2.19 2.61 21.01
C GLU A 465 2.98 1.37 20.55
N GLN A 466 2.85 0.30 21.33
CA GLN A 466 3.32 -1.03 20.96
C GLN A 466 2.33 -1.64 19.95
N PRO A 467 2.78 -2.50 19.02
CA PRO A 467 1.89 -3.23 18.13
C PRO A 467 0.80 -3.95 18.92
N SER A 468 -0.45 -3.85 18.46
CA SER A 468 -1.54 -4.66 18.99
C SER A 468 -1.24 -6.13 18.65
N LEU A 469 -1.15 -6.97 19.71
CA LEU A 469 -0.87 -8.40 19.63
C LEU A 469 -1.94 -9.18 18.85
#